data_AF-A0A934GFG2-F1
#
_entry.id   AF-A0A934GFG2-F1
#
_cell.length_a   1.000
_cell.length_b   1.000
_cell.length_c   1.000
_cell.angle_alpha   90.00
_cell.angle_beta   90.00
_cell.angle_gamma   90.00
#
_symmetry.space_group_name_H-M   'P 1'
#
loop_
_entity.id
_entity.type
_entity.pdbx_description
1 polymer ?
#
loop_
_entity_poly.entity_id
_entity_poly.type
_entity_poly.pdbx_seq_one_letter_code
_entity_poly.pdbx_strand_id
1 'polypeptide(L)' 'MKRAEIFSSIGALLKKYKVKDINPACATGKELRDMYYSFPDYEEKIAKHGLIALELE' A
#
# COMPACT_ATOMS: atom_id res chain seq x y z
N MET A 1 14.09 6.23 9.84
CA MET A 1 13.67 5.02 9.11
C MET A 1 14.07 3.83 9.94
N LYS A 2 13.09 3.20 10.58
CA LYS A 2 13.28 2.02 11.45
C LYS A 2 13.21 0.73 10.67
N ARG A 3 12.37 0.68 9.63
CA ARG A 3 12.20 -0.50 8.78
C ARG A 3 11.79 -0.12 7.37
N ALA A 4 12.27 -0.88 6.40
CA ALA A 4 11.78 -0.89 5.03
C ALA A 4 11.42 -2.33 4.64
N GLU A 5 10.30 -2.53 3.97
CA GLU A 5 9.85 -3.84 3.53
C GLU A 5 9.14 -3.78 2.19
N ILE A 6 9.36 -4.80 1.36
CA ILE A 6 8.77 -4.92 0.04
C ILE A 6 7.57 -5.87 0.11
N PHE A 7 6.46 -5.48 -0.52
CA PHE A 7 5.24 -6.27 -0.65
C PHE A 7 4.90 -6.49 -2.11
N SER A 8 4.45 -7.70 -2.46
CA SER A 8 4.05 -8.03 -3.83
C SER A 8 2.72 -7.40 -4.27
N SER A 9 1.90 -6.94 -3.32
CA SER A 9 0.59 -6.34 -3.60
C SER A 9 0.06 -5.52 -2.43
N ILE A 10 -0.97 -4.71 -2.68
CA ILE A 10 -1.72 -3.99 -1.63
C ILE A 10 -2.34 -4.98 -0.63
N GLY A 11 -2.81 -6.14 -1.10
CA GLY A 11 -3.35 -7.18 -0.22
C GLY A 11 -2.30 -7.76 0.73
N ALA A 12 -1.07 -7.96 0.25
CA ALA A 12 0.04 -8.40 1.10
C ALA A 12 0.41 -7.34 2.15
N LEU A 13 0.42 -6.06 1.76
CA LEU A 13 0.64 -4.93 2.66
C LEU A 13 -0.42 -4.89 3.78
N LEU A 14 -1.70 -5.04 3.42
CA LEU A 14 -2.84 -4.98 4.34
C LEU A 14 -2.97 -6.19 5.28
N LYS A 15 -2.26 -7.29 5.02
CA LYS A 15 -2.15 -8.40 5.99
C LYS A 15 -1.35 -8.00 7.22
N LYS A 16 -0.50 -6.97 7.10
CA LYS A 16 0.44 -6.55 8.16
C LYS A 16 0.10 -5.18 8.73
N TYR A 17 -0.19 -4.20 7.88
CA TYR A 17 -0.49 -2.83 8.30
C TYR A 17 -1.98 -2.56 8.24
N LYS A 18 -2.49 -1.76 9.19
CA LYS A 18 -3.88 -1.29 9.11
C LYS A 18 -3.96 -0.22 8.03
N VAL A 19 -5.14 -0.11 7.42
CA VAL A 19 -5.43 0.92 6.40
C VAL A 19 -5.05 2.32 6.90
N LYS A 20 -5.39 2.63 8.16
CA LYS A 20 -5.14 3.93 8.78
C LYS A 20 -3.65 4.25 9.01
N ASP A 21 -2.81 3.22 9.12
CA ASP A 21 -1.36 3.40 9.27
C ASP A 21 -0.70 3.82 7.94
N ILE A 22 -1.34 3.47 6.81
CA ILE A 22 -0.87 3.77 5.45
C ILE A 22 -1.47 5.10 4.95
N ASN A 23 -2.79 5.25 5.06
CA ASN A 23 -3.50 6.47 4.73
C ASN A 23 -4.62 6.74 5.75
N PRO A 24 -4.47 7.75 6.63
CA PRO A 24 -5.48 8.11 7.62
C PRO A 24 -6.85 8.50 7.04
N ALA A 25 -6.92 8.92 5.77
CA ALA A 25 -8.17 9.30 5.11
C ALA A 25 -9.00 8.09 4.66
N CYS A 26 -8.39 6.92 4.45
CA CYS A 26 -9.11 5.69 4.06
C CYS A 26 -9.62 4.94 5.28
N ALA A 27 -10.83 4.37 5.22
CA ALA A 27 -11.41 3.53 6.26
C ALA A 27 -11.28 2.04 5.95
N THR A 28 -11.30 1.66 4.66
CA THR A 28 -11.32 0.26 4.24
C THR A 28 -10.17 -0.09 3.31
N GLY A 29 -9.82 -1.39 3.26
CA GLY A 29 -8.82 -1.88 2.31
C GLY A 29 -9.25 -1.69 0.85
N LYS A 30 -10.56 -1.68 0.59
CA LYS A 30 -11.12 -1.37 -0.73
C LYS A 30 -10.84 0.07 -1.13
N GLU A 31 -11.14 1.04 -0.26
CA GLU A 31 -10.85 2.46 -0.53
C GLU A 31 -9.36 2.70 -0.77
N LEU A 32 -8.50 2.05 0.01
CA LEU A 32 -7.06 2.16 -0.19
C LEU A 32 -6.64 1.60 -1.56
N ARG A 33 -7.19 0.45 -1.96
CA ARG A 33 -6.94 -0.14 -3.29
C ARG A 33 -7.41 0.79 -4.40
N ASP A 34 -8.63 1.28 -4.30
CA ASP A 34 -9.23 2.18 -5.29
C ASP A 34 -8.41 3.47 -5.40
N MET A 35 -7.92 4.01 -4.28
CA MET A 35 -7.01 5.16 -4.27
C MET A 35 -5.71 4.87 -5.03
N TYR A 36 -5.03 3.76 -4.74
CA TYR A 36 -3.81 3.40 -5.46
C TYR A 36 -4.07 3.23 -6.97
N TYR A 37 -5.19 2.60 -7.35
CA TYR A 37 -5.51 2.35 -8.76
C TYR A 37 -6.09 3.56 -9.49
N SER A 38 -6.48 4.61 -8.77
CA SER A 38 -6.87 5.89 -9.38
C SER A 38 -5.68 6.63 -10.01
N PHE A 39 -4.44 6.28 -9.63
CA PHE A 39 -3.25 6.86 -10.23
C PHE A 39 -2.90 6.17 -11.56
N PRO A 40 -2.48 6.92 -12.60
CA PRO A 40 -2.17 6.34 -13.91
C PRO A 40 -1.12 5.21 -13.87
N ASP A 41 -1.53 4.07 -14.42
CA ASP A 41 -0.77 2.81 -14.54
C ASP A 41 -0.31 2.19 -13.21
N TYR A 42 -0.88 2.60 -12.07
CA TYR A 42 -0.42 2.09 -10.78
C TYR A 42 -0.78 0.63 -10.57
N GLU A 43 -1.89 0.15 -11.12
CA GLU A 43 -2.24 -1.27 -11.05
C GLU A 43 -1.15 -2.13 -11.70
N GLU A 44 -0.72 -1.76 -12.91
CA GLU A 44 0.33 -2.43 -13.67
C GLU A 44 1.71 -2.27 -13.01
N LYS A 45 2.03 -1.06 -12.52
CA LYS A 45 3.30 -0.79 -11.81
C LYS A 45 3.40 -1.60 -10.53
N ILE A 46 2.33 -1.69 -9.74
CA ILE A 46 2.29 -2.51 -8.52
C ILE A 46 2.42 -3.99 -8.87
N ALA A 47 1.76 -4.47 -9.93
CA ALA A 47 1.91 -5.86 -10.36
C ALA A 47 3.36 -6.19 -10.79
N LYS A 48 4.04 -5.25 -11.45
CA LYS A 48 5.41 -5.44 -11.95
C LYS A 48 6.48 -5.26 -10.86
N HIS A 49 6.28 -4.34 -9.93
CA HIS A 49 7.33 -3.89 -9.01
C HIS A 49 7.01 -4.12 -7.53
N GLY A 50 5.74 -4.34 -7.17
CA GLY A 50 5.28 -4.37 -5.79
C GLY A 50 5.21 -2.98 -5.16
N LEU A 51 5.29 -2.94 -3.83
CA LEU A 51 5.22 -1.75 -2.99
C LEU A 51 6.34 -1.78 -1.95
N ILE A 52 6.85 -0.61 -1.59
CA ILE A 52 7.76 -0.44 -0.46
C ILE A 52 7.01 0.25 0.66
N ALA A 53 6.98 -0.35 1.85
CA ALA A 53 6.53 0.30 3.08
C ALA A 53 7.75 0.79 3.86
N LEU A 54 7.71 2.06 4.29
CA LEU A 54 8.75 2.68 5.12
C LEU A 54 8.15 3.00 6.49
N GLU A 55 8.64 2.36 7.54
CA GLU A 55 8.34 2.71 8.93
C GLU A 55 9.36 3.77 9.38
N LEU A 56 8.87 4.96 9.72
CA LEU A 56 9.73 6.09 10.04
C LEU A 56 10.20 6.08 11.51
N GLU A 57 9.35 5.61 12.43
CA GLU A 57 9.54 5.57 13.90
C GLU A 57 9.21 4.21 14.55
#